data_AF-A0A1B6D4A7-F1
#
_entry.id   AF-A0A1B6D4A7-F1
#
_cell.length_a   1.000
_cell.length_b   1.000
_cell.length_c   1.000
_cell.angle_alpha   90.00
_cell.angle_beta   90.00
_cell.angle_gamma   90.00
#
_symmetry.space_group_name_H-M   'P 1'
#
loop_
_entity.id
_entity.type
_entity.pdbx_description
1 polymer ?
#
loop_
_entity_poly.entity_id
_entity_poly.type
_entity_poly.pdbx_seq_one_letter_code
_entity_poly.pdbx_strand_id
1 'polypeptide(L)'
;MKLFHIFVVVIITICQYGTSVSGLDLNRLFVHYSALFGGYWKMPLTVKEINSTNPLQFVFAGHDGEINADFYSHKGDPRFFLLFDQNGNIAGIRTGVRVQSS
;
A
#
# COMPACT_ATOMS: atom_id res chain seq x y z
N MET A 1 -37.62 19.87 -3.83
CA MET A 1 -36.26 20.45 -3.63
C MET A 1 -35.70 20.20 -2.23
N LYS A 2 -36.45 20.46 -1.13
CA LYS A 2 -35.96 20.24 0.25
C LYS A 2 -35.64 18.77 0.60
N LEU A 3 -36.48 17.82 0.16
CA LEU A 3 -36.27 16.38 0.44
C LEU A 3 -35.01 15.82 -0.24
N PHE A 4 -34.74 16.25 -1.48
CA PHE A 4 -33.53 15.89 -2.21
C PHE A 4 -32.27 16.43 -1.52
N HIS A 5 -32.29 17.67 -1.05
CA HIS A 5 -31.19 18.25 -0.28
C HIS A 5 -30.92 17.50 1.04
N ILE A 6 -31.97 17.13 1.78
CA ILE A 6 -31.82 16.33 3.01
C ILE A 6 -31.18 14.98 2.71
N PHE A 7 -31.61 14.31 1.64
CA PHE A 7 -31.05 13.02 1.23
C PHE A 7 -29.58 13.12 0.86
N VAL A 8 -29.19 14.16 0.11
CA VAL A 8 -27.80 14.43 -0.27
C VAL A 8 -26.94 14.69 0.97
N VAL A 9 -27.42 15.49 1.93
CA VAL A 9 -26.69 15.77 3.18
C VAL A 9 -26.47 14.49 3.99
N VAL A 10 -27.50 13.66 4.15
CA VAL A 10 -27.39 12.38 4.87
C VAL A 10 -26.35 11.46 4.22
N ILE A 11 -26.35 11.33 2.89
CA ILE A 11 -25.35 10.52 2.17
C ILE A 11 -23.94 11.04 2.42
N ILE A 12 -23.72 12.35 2.30
CA ILE A 12 -22.39 12.95 2.50
C ILE A 12 -21.91 12.72 3.93
N THR A 13 -22.78 12.88 4.93
CA THR A 13 -22.43 12.63 6.34
C THR A 13 -22.05 11.17 6.59
N ILE A 14 -22.79 10.21 6.01
CA ILE A 14 -22.46 8.77 6.14
C ILE A 14 -21.11 8.46 5.48
N CYS A 15 -20.84 8.99 4.29
CA CYS A 15 -19.56 8.81 3.60
C CYS A 15 -18.39 9.38 4.41
N GLN A 16 -18.53 10.58 4.98
CA GLN A 16 -17.50 11.22 5.80
C GLN A 16 -17.28 10.49 7.13
N TYR A 17 -18.31 9.88 7.71
CA TYR A 17 -18.17 9.10 8.94
C TYR A 17 -17.29 7.86 8.72
N GLY A 18 -17.43 7.19 7.57
CA GLY A 18 -16.60 6.05 7.20
C GLY A 18 -15.10 6.39 7.10
N THR A 19 -14.75 7.47 6.41
CA THR A 19 -13.34 7.85 6.22
C THR A 19 -12.72 8.40 7.50
N SER A 20 -13.43 9.29 8.19
CA SER A 20 -12.85 10.11 9.26
C SER A 20 -12.96 9.49 10.66
N VAL A 21 -13.99 8.68 10.92
CA VAL A 21 -14.23 8.08 12.25
C VAL A 21 -13.80 6.63 12.28
N SER A 22 -14.16 5.84 11.26
CA SER A 22 -13.76 4.42 11.21
C SER A 22 -12.36 4.18 10.64
N GLY A 23 -11.72 5.23 10.09
CA GLY A 23 -10.36 5.14 9.57
C GLY A 23 -10.21 4.12 8.44
N LEU A 24 -11.27 3.86 7.67
CA LEU A 24 -11.25 2.87 6.57
C LEU A 24 -10.12 3.10 5.57
N ASP A 25 -9.70 4.35 5.40
CA ASP A 25 -8.59 4.74 4.54
C ASP A 25 -7.22 4.34 5.10
N LEU A 26 -7.08 4.18 6.43
CA LEU A 26 -5.87 3.68 7.07
C LEU A 26 -5.65 2.18 6.80
N ASN A 27 -6.71 1.45 6.43
CA ASN A 27 -6.64 0.05 6.02
C ASN A 27 -6.26 -0.13 4.54
N ARG A 28 -5.79 0.92 3.88
CA ARG A 28 -5.39 0.88 2.48
C ARG A 28 -4.14 1.71 2.28
N LEU A 29 -3.09 1.09 1.74
CA LEU A 29 -1.90 1.80 1.31
C LEU A 29 -1.85 1.80 -0.21
N PHE A 30 -1.82 2.99 -0.81
CA PHE A 30 -1.62 3.16 -2.25
C PHE A 30 -0.37 3.98 -2.46
N VAL A 31 0.47 3.55 -3.40
CA VAL A 31 1.66 4.30 -3.80
C VAL A 31 1.50 4.72 -5.25
N HIS A 32 1.63 6.03 -5.47
CA HIS A 32 1.63 6.60 -6.81
C HIS A 32 2.95 6.30 -7.51
N TYR A 33 2.90 5.79 -8.73
CA TYR A 33 4.08 5.60 -9.56
C TYR A 33 4.08 6.57 -10.73
N SER A 34 5.28 7.05 -11.09
CA SER A 34 5.47 7.95 -12.22
C SER A 34 5.79 7.11 -13.47
N ALA A 35 4.77 6.90 -14.31
CA ALA A 35 4.89 6.38 -15.67
C ALA A 35 4.15 7.32 -16.65
N LEU A 36 4.20 7.05 -17.95
CA LEU A 36 3.66 7.93 -19.01
C LEU A 36 2.19 8.37 -18.80
N PHE A 37 1.39 7.55 -18.11
CA PHE A 37 -0.01 7.85 -17.74
C PHE A 37 -0.26 7.90 -16.22
N GLY A 38 0.78 7.77 -15.41
CA GLY A 38 0.67 7.66 -13.94
C GLY A 38 -0.21 6.50 -13.47
N GLY A 39 -0.33 6.33 -12.16
CA GLY A 39 -1.22 5.34 -11.57
C GLY A 39 -0.91 5.08 -10.10
N TYR A 40 -1.73 4.23 -9.48
CA TYR A 40 -1.57 3.82 -8.08
C TYR A 40 -1.46 2.30 -8.00
N TRP A 41 -0.46 1.81 -7.28
CA TRP A 41 -0.40 0.42 -6.86
C TRP A 41 -0.99 0.28 -5.46
N LYS A 42 -1.90 -0.68 -5.30
CA LYS A 42 -2.32 -1.11 -3.96
C LYS A 42 -1.17 -1.88 -3.33
N MET A 43 -0.62 -1.33 -2.26
CA MET A 43 0.42 -1.99 -1.48
C MET A 43 -0.21 -3.01 -0.52
N PRO A 44 0.40 -4.20 -0.39
CA PRO A 44 -0.02 -5.16 0.62
C PRO A 44 0.31 -4.64 2.01
N LEU A 45 -0.61 -4.87 2.95
CA LEU A 45 -0.41 -4.52 4.36
C LEU A 45 0.19 -5.67 5.17
N THR A 46 0.09 -6.90 4.65
CA THR A 46 0.67 -8.08 5.30
C THR A 46 1.30 -9.05 4.30
N VAL A 47 2.21 -9.91 4.78
CA VAL A 47 2.74 -11.03 3.99
C VAL A 47 1.63 -12.01 3.57
N LYS A 48 0.59 -12.15 4.39
CA LYS A 48 -0.59 -12.95 4.03
C LYS A 48 -1.30 -12.38 2.80
N GLU A 49 -1.45 -11.06 2.72
CA GLU A 49 -2.03 -10.41 1.53
C GLU A 49 -1.18 -10.64 0.29
N ILE A 50 0.15 -10.55 0.40
CA ILE A 50 1.07 -10.87 -0.71
C ILE A 50 0.77 -12.26 -1.25
N ASN A 51 0.77 -13.26 -0.36
CA ASN A 51 0.60 -14.67 -0.71
C ASN A 51 -0.82 -15.02 -1.18
N SER A 52 -1.81 -14.15 -0.96
CA SER A 52 -3.19 -14.35 -1.39
C SER A 52 -3.47 -13.93 -2.83
N THR A 53 -2.51 -13.27 -3.50
CA THR A 53 -2.66 -12.79 -4.89
C THR A 53 -2.16 -13.81 -5.90
N ASN A 54 -2.88 -13.97 -7.03
CA ASN A 54 -2.44 -14.79 -8.15
C ASN A 54 -2.70 -14.07 -9.49
N PRO A 55 -1.66 -13.73 -10.28
CA PRO A 55 -0.24 -13.94 -9.99
C PRO A 55 0.26 -13.04 -8.85
N LEU A 56 1.28 -13.51 -8.12
CA LEU A 56 1.96 -12.70 -7.10
C LEU A 56 2.49 -11.40 -7.72
N GLN A 57 2.14 -10.25 -7.15
CA GLN A 57 2.63 -8.94 -7.60
C GLN A 57 3.91 -8.52 -6.86
N PHE A 58 4.04 -8.94 -5.61
CA PHE A 58 5.22 -8.72 -4.77
C PHE A 58 5.97 -10.03 -4.60
N VAL A 59 7.29 -9.96 -4.62
CA VAL A 59 8.18 -11.12 -4.48
C VAL A 59 9.16 -10.88 -3.34
N PHE A 60 9.47 -11.94 -2.59
CA PHE A 60 10.50 -11.90 -1.56
C PHE A 60 11.85 -11.55 -2.20
N ALA A 61 12.49 -10.50 -1.68
CA ALA A 61 13.75 -9.99 -2.20
C ALA A 61 14.93 -10.27 -1.25
N GLY A 62 14.66 -10.48 0.05
CA GLY A 62 15.68 -10.89 1.02
C GLY A 62 15.25 -10.64 2.46
N HIS A 63 16.16 -10.98 3.38
CA HIS A 63 16.02 -10.77 4.82
C HIS A 63 17.15 -9.86 5.31
N ASP A 64 16.80 -8.89 6.16
CA ASP A 64 17.75 -8.02 6.84
C ASP A 64 17.85 -8.41 8.32
N GLY A 65 18.97 -9.01 8.70
CA GLY A 65 19.20 -9.52 10.05
C GLY A 65 19.46 -8.44 11.10
N GLU A 66 19.84 -7.21 10.71
CA GLU A 66 20.10 -6.14 11.68
C GLU A 66 18.80 -5.59 12.27
N ILE A 67 17.78 -5.47 11.42
CA ILE A 67 16.44 -4.99 11.81
C ILE A 67 15.41 -6.13 11.89
N ASN A 68 15.85 -7.37 11.66
CA ASN A 68 15.06 -8.60 11.71
C ASN A 68 13.77 -8.52 10.87
N ALA A 69 13.90 -8.09 9.61
CA ALA A 69 12.78 -7.85 8.71
C ALA A 69 12.97 -8.49 7.34
N ASP A 70 11.89 -9.04 6.79
CA ASP A 70 11.83 -9.54 5.43
C ASP A 70 11.41 -8.41 4.49
N PHE A 71 12.06 -8.27 3.34
CA PHE A 71 11.69 -7.26 2.37
C PHE A 71 11.21 -7.86 1.04
N TYR A 72 10.13 -7.28 0.53
CA TYR A 72 9.46 -7.69 -0.69
C TYR A 72 9.44 -6.53 -1.68
N SER A 73 9.64 -6.83 -2.97
CA SER A 73 9.62 -5.83 -4.03
C SER A 73 8.49 -6.10 -5.02
N HIS A 74 7.96 -5.03 -5.60
CA HIS A 74 6.96 -5.13 -6.66
C HIS A 74 7.66 -5.56 -7.97
N LYS A 75 7.10 -6.52 -8.69
CA LYS A 75 7.68 -7.02 -9.96
C LYS A 75 7.90 -5.92 -11.01
N GLY A 76 7.08 -4.87 -10.98
CA GLY A 76 7.18 -3.73 -11.90
C GLY A 76 8.16 -2.62 -11.47
N ASP A 77 8.64 -2.61 -10.23
CA ASP A 77 9.65 -1.64 -9.79
C ASP A 77 10.55 -2.25 -8.70
N PRO A 78 11.71 -2.82 -9.08
CA PRO A 78 12.63 -3.48 -8.15
C PRO A 78 13.38 -2.51 -7.22
N ARG A 79 13.11 -1.20 -7.30
CA ARG A 79 13.77 -0.18 -6.47
C ARG A 79 13.00 0.14 -5.20
N PHE A 80 11.75 -0.31 -5.09
CA PHE A 80 10.93 -0.10 -3.91
C PHE A 80 10.75 -1.42 -3.17
N PHE A 81 10.99 -1.39 -1.85
CA PHE A 81 10.88 -2.55 -0.98
C PHE A 81 9.98 -2.24 0.21
N LEU A 82 8.97 -3.08 0.43
CA LEU A 82 8.20 -3.10 1.66
C LEU A 82 8.86 -4.08 2.63
N LEU A 83 9.11 -3.63 3.85
CA LEU A 83 9.66 -4.45 4.91
C LEU A 83 8.53 -4.96 5.79
N PHE A 84 8.63 -6.21 6.20
CA PHE A 84 7.71 -6.87 7.10
C PHE A 84 8.44 -7.43 8.31
N ASP A 85 7.83 -7.30 9.48
CA ASP A 85 8.31 -7.96 10.69
C ASP A 85 8.08 -9.49 10.61
N GLN A 86 8.57 -10.21 11.60
CA GLN A 86 8.40 -11.67 11.69
C GLN A 86 6.93 -12.12 11.85
N ASN A 87 6.03 -11.19 12.20
CA ASN A 87 4.59 -11.45 12.26
C ASN A 87 3.90 -11.19 10.91
N GLY A 88 4.64 -10.70 9.91
CA GLY A 88 4.14 -10.40 8.58
C GLY A 88 3.41 -9.05 8.47
N ASN A 89 3.64 -8.10 9.38
CA ASN A 89 3.11 -6.74 9.34
C ASN A 89 4.13 -5.75 8.81
N ILE A 90 3.69 -4.63 8.23
CA ILE A 90 4.61 -3.58 7.74
C ILE A 90 5.52 -3.10 8.88
N ALA A 91 6.83 -3.25 8.68
CA ALA A 91 7.87 -2.76 9.56
C ALA A 91 8.58 -1.52 9.00
N GLY A 92 8.49 -1.28 7.68
CA GLY A 92 9.11 -0.12 7.06
C GLY A 92 9.14 -0.16 5.54
N ILE A 93 9.88 0.80 4.98
CA ILE A 93 10.09 0.94 3.54
C ILE A 93 11.59 1.12 3.32
N ARG A 94 12.11 0.49 2.27
CA ARG A 94 13.47 0.72 1.76
C ARG A 94 13.40 1.04 0.29
N THR A 95 14.23 2.00 -0.13
CA THR A 95 14.36 2.39 -1.53
C THR A 95 15.80 2.16 -1.99
N GLY A 96 15.93 1.56 -3.17
CA GLY A 96 17.21 1.39 -3.85
C GLY A 96 17.43 2.56 -4.80
N VAL A 97 18.60 3.18 -4.70
CA VAL A 97 19.06 4.16 -5.69
C VAL A 97 19.92 3.44 -6.72
N ARG A 98 19.69 3.68 -8.01
CA ARG A 98 20.57 3.14 -9.05
C ARG A 98 21.88 3.92 -9.00
N VAL A 99 22.93 3.30 -8.49
CA VAL A 99 24.29 3.88 -8.60
C VAL A 99 24.72 3.71 -10.06
N GLN A 100 24.84 4.82 -10.79
CA GLN A 100 25.54 4.82 -12.07
C GLN A 100 27.02 4.65 -11.76
N SER A 101 27.53 3.44 -11.91
CA SER A 101 28.97 3.18 -11.99
C SER A 101 29.48 3.83 -13.28
N SER A 102 30.19 4.95 -13.13
CA SER A 102 30.95 5.65 -14.16
C SER A 102 32.09 4.80 -14.68
#